data_AF-A0A6J8E547-F1
#
_entry.id   AF-A0A6J8E547-F1
#
_cell.length_a   1.000
_cell.length_b   1.000
_cell.length_c   1.000
_cell.angle_alpha   90.00
_cell.angle_beta   90.00
_cell.angle_gamma   90.00
#
_symmetry.space_group_name_H-M   'P 1'
#
loop_
_entity.id
_entity.type
_entity.pdbx_description
1 polymer ?
#
loop_
_entity_poly.entity_id
_entity_poly.type
_entity_poly.pdbx_seq_one_letter_code
_entity_poly.pdbx_strand_id
1 'polypeptide(L)'
;MSIEQVKDKTLRELKKQLESDKVPEAVQNKYIIIDDILYYISNVDNDPIIRLYIPSHIKQAVVEQYHDKNGHMGIDKTFYSIRQKYFWPNMFKELYNYVTTCVPCQSRNLQKVRAPIQETKIPPYLFCHVGVDFSGPYPTTMSENRYIIGIIDLYSGWPEAFNVATKALTM
;
A
#
# COMPACT_ATOMS: atom_id res chain seq x y z
N MET A 1 -6.61 7.65 31.01
CA MET A 1 -5.36 8.01 30.31
C MET A 1 -4.25 8.41 31.28
N SER A 2 -4.51 9.25 32.29
CA SER A 2 -3.52 9.60 33.34
C SER A 2 -2.86 8.34 33.96
N ILE A 3 -3.66 7.38 34.44
CA ILE A 3 -3.21 6.09 34.98
C ILE A 3 -2.29 5.33 34.02
N GLU A 4 -2.60 5.36 32.72
CA GLU A 4 -1.83 4.65 31.71
C GLU A 4 -0.47 5.33 31.46
N GLN A 5 -0.42 6.65 31.38
CA GLN A 5 0.85 7.37 31.25
C GLN A 5 1.76 7.19 32.46
N VAL A 6 1.22 7.01 33.66
CA VAL A 6 2.00 6.72 34.87
C VAL A 6 2.70 5.36 34.79
N LYS A 7 2.15 4.38 34.07
CA LYS A 7 2.81 3.08 33.86
C LYS A 7 4.06 3.18 32.98
N ASP A 8 4.15 4.19 32.12
CA ASP A 8 5.28 4.38 31.22
C ASP A 8 6.43 5.14 31.91
N LYS A 9 7.58 4.48 32.06
CA LYS A 9 8.77 5.08 32.68
C LYS A 9 9.22 6.35 31.96
N THR A 10 9.22 6.35 30.63
CA THR A 10 9.70 7.47 29.82
C THR A 10 8.83 8.70 30.00
N LEU A 11 7.51 8.50 30.06
CA LEU A 11 6.55 9.59 30.28
C LEU A 11 6.62 10.16 31.69
N ARG A 12 6.80 9.31 32.69
CA ARG A 12 7.02 9.77 34.07
C ARG A 12 8.27 10.63 34.19
N GLU A 13 9.36 10.21 33.56
CA GLU A 13 10.62 10.96 33.60
C GLU A 13 10.50 12.29 32.86
N LEU A 14 9.83 12.30 31.71
CA LEU A 14 9.55 13.52 30.95
C LEU A 14 8.67 14.50 31.74
N LYS A 15 7.61 14.04 32.43
CA LYS A 15 6.78 14.89 33.30
C LYS A 15 7.61 15.55 34.41
N LYS A 16 8.42 14.76 35.13
CA LYS A 16 9.32 15.27 36.18
C LYS A 16 10.30 16.31 35.66
N GLN A 17 10.83 16.09 34.46
CA GLN A 17 11.75 17.03 33.83
C GLN A 17 11.04 18.36 33.51
N LEU A 18 9.84 18.30 32.93
CA LEU A 18 9.02 19.48 32.60
C LEU A 18 8.59 20.27 33.86
N GLU A 19 8.33 19.60 34.98
CA GLU A 19 8.03 20.25 36.26
C GLU A 19 9.26 20.90 36.93
N SER A 20 10.47 20.43 36.60
CA SER A 20 11.71 20.89 37.22
C SER A 20 12.43 22.02 36.47
N ASP A 21 11.85 22.55 35.38
CA ASP A 21 12.45 23.54 34.46
C ASP A 21 13.86 23.17 33.95
N LYS A 22 14.23 21.89 33.98
CA LYS A 22 15.55 21.38 33.54
C LYS A 22 15.62 21.12 32.03
N VAL A 23 14.58 21.49 31.28
CA VAL A 23 14.46 21.19 29.85
C VAL A 23 14.65 22.49 29.06
N PRO A 24 15.39 22.49 27.94
CA PRO A 24 15.47 23.66 27.08
C PRO A 24 14.08 24.18 26.70
N GLU A 25 13.90 25.50 26.72
CA GLU A 25 12.62 26.18 26.45
C GLU A 25 11.97 25.73 25.13
N ALA A 26 12.80 25.49 24.10
CA ALA A 26 12.36 24.97 22.79
C ALA A 26 11.67 23.60 22.84
N VAL A 27 11.95 22.80 23.87
CA VAL A 27 11.31 21.51 24.12
C VAL A 27 10.13 21.71 25.07
N GLN A 28 10.24 22.56 26.09
CA GLN A 28 9.17 22.86 27.03
C GLN A 28 7.91 23.39 26.32
N ASN A 29 8.07 24.29 25.35
CA ASN A 29 6.97 24.85 24.55
C ASN A 29 6.25 23.83 23.65
N LYS A 30 6.77 22.60 23.52
CA LYS A 30 6.14 21.52 22.75
C LYS A 30 5.30 20.58 23.58
N TYR A 31 5.28 20.73 24.90
CA TYR A 31 4.53 19.83 25.79
C TYR A 31 3.69 20.62 26.77
N ILE A 32 2.52 20.08 27.10
CA ILE A 32 1.64 20.63 28.13
C ILE A 32 1.05 19.49 28.95
N ILE A 33 0.90 19.72 30.25
CA ILE A 33 0.25 18.80 31.17
C ILE A 33 -1.11 19.40 31.54
N ILE A 34 -2.19 18.64 31.29
CA ILE A 34 -3.56 19.03 31.63
C ILE A 34 -4.17 17.85 32.39
N ASP A 35 -4.67 18.08 33.61
CA ASP A 35 -5.25 17.05 34.49
C ASP A 35 -4.35 15.81 34.62
N ASP A 36 -3.05 16.04 34.90
CA ASP A 36 -2.01 15.00 34.98
C ASP A 36 -1.81 14.18 33.70
N ILE A 37 -2.28 14.65 32.54
CA ILE A 37 -2.09 14.00 31.25
C ILE A 37 -1.13 14.84 30.40
N LEU A 38 -0.10 14.20 29.88
CA LEU A 38 0.87 14.82 28.97
C LEU A 38 0.33 14.85 27.55
N TYR A 39 0.41 16.04 26.96
CA TYR A 39 0.09 16.31 25.55
C TYR A 39 1.30 16.90 24.83
N TYR A 40 1.31 16.75 23.52
CA TYR A 40 2.26 17.37 22.60
C TYR A 40 1.56 18.47 21.81
N ILE A 41 2.19 19.64 21.75
CA ILE A 41 1.74 20.80 20.98
C ILE A 41 2.51 20.80 19.66
N SER A 42 1.77 20.79 18.56
CA SER A 42 2.33 20.99 17.23
C SER A 42 1.70 22.18 16.55
N ASN A 43 2.51 23.02 15.92
CA ASN A 43 2.01 24.10 15.08
C ASN A 43 1.86 23.54 13.67
N VAL A 44 0.63 23.29 13.24
CA VAL A 44 0.31 22.92 11.86
C VAL A 44 -0.47 24.09 11.29
N ASP A 45 -0.01 24.65 10.17
CA ASP A 45 -0.66 25.76 9.47
C ASP A 45 -0.95 26.99 10.36
N ASN A 46 0.00 27.33 11.24
CA ASN A 46 -0.06 28.41 12.23
C ASN A 46 -1.07 28.23 13.39
N ASP A 47 -1.82 27.12 13.41
CA ASP A 47 -2.72 26.80 14.52
C ASP A 47 -2.08 25.73 15.45
N PRO A 48 -2.06 25.96 16.77
CA PRO A 48 -1.57 24.96 17.72
C PRO A 48 -2.59 23.82 17.84
N ILE A 49 -2.15 22.61 17.47
CA ILE A 49 -2.91 21.38 17.67
C ILE A 49 -2.34 20.64 18.88
N ILE A 50 -3.20 20.39 19.86
CA ILE A 50 -2.88 19.60 21.05
C ILE A 50 -3.15 18.12 20.75
N ARG A 51 -2.14 17.27 20.92
CA ARG A 51 -2.21 15.83 20.67
C ARG A 51 -1.90 15.06 21.93
N LEU A 52 -2.69 14.02 22.20
CA LEU A 52 -2.45 13.16 23.36
C LEU A 52 -1.15 12.35 23.15
N TYR A 53 -0.25 12.42 24.13
CA TYR A 53 0.95 11.59 24.10
C TYR A 53 0.58 10.16 24.48
N ILE A 54 0.76 9.22 23.55
CA ILE A 54 0.43 7.81 23.74
C ILE A 54 1.57 7.06 24.44
N PRO A 55 1.29 6.38 25.57
CA PRO A 55 2.23 5.46 26.23
C PRO A 55 2.65 4.31 25.33
N SER A 56 3.87 3.81 25.53
CA SER A 56 4.47 2.76 24.72
C SER A 56 3.62 1.49 24.63
N HIS A 57 2.98 1.08 25.73
CA HIS A 57 2.15 -0.13 25.79
C HIS A 57 0.78 0.03 25.13
N ILE A 58 0.35 1.25 24.78
CA ILE A 58 -0.95 1.51 24.13
C ILE A 58 -0.79 1.73 22.63
N LYS A 59 0.43 2.04 22.15
CA LYS A 59 0.73 2.31 20.73
C LYS A 59 0.11 1.25 19.82
N GLN A 60 0.34 -0.03 20.10
CA GLN A 60 -0.16 -1.13 19.28
C GLN A 60 -1.68 -1.11 19.13
N ALA A 61 -2.43 -0.94 20.23
CA ALA A 61 -3.88 -0.86 20.19
C ALA A 61 -4.40 0.33 19.34
N VAL A 62 -3.67 1.46 19.35
CA VAL A 62 -3.98 2.60 18.47
C VAL A 62 -3.73 2.23 17.01
N VAL A 63 -2.61 1.58 16.69
CA VAL A 63 -2.32 1.19 15.30
C VAL A 63 -3.35 0.19 14.77
N GLU A 64 -3.68 -0.85 15.54
CA GLU A 64 -4.70 -1.85 15.18
C GLU A 64 -6.07 -1.22 14.94
N GLN A 65 -6.46 -0.24 15.76
CA GLN A 65 -7.73 0.45 15.61
C GLN A 65 -7.81 1.27 14.31
N TYR A 66 -6.70 1.89 13.90
CA TYR A 66 -6.65 2.80 12.75
C TYR A 66 -6.24 2.13 11.44
N HIS A 67 -5.49 1.03 11.49
CA HIS A 67 -5.11 0.26 10.32
C HIS A 67 -6.06 -0.92 10.12
N ASP A 68 -6.04 -1.91 11.02
CA ASP A 68 -6.73 -3.19 10.85
C ASP A 68 -8.25 -3.00 10.80
N LYS A 69 -8.81 -2.30 11.79
CA LYS A 69 -10.27 -2.11 11.90
C LYS A 69 -10.84 -1.04 10.98
N ASN A 70 -9.99 -0.23 10.36
CA ASN A 70 -10.40 0.85 9.47
C ASN A 70 -10.12 0.55 7.99
N GLY A 71 -10.05 -0.73 7.64
CA GLY A 71 -9.97 -1.19 6.25
C GLY A 71 -8.56 -1.25 5.66
N HIS A 72 -7.52 -1.45 6.49
CA HIS A 72 -6.14 -1.65 6.03
C HIS A 72 -5.61 -0.50 5.17
N MET A 73 -5.90 0.73 5.59
CA MET A 73 -5.48 1.93 4.87
C MET A 73 -3.96 2.00 4.73
N GLY A 74 -3.51 2.56 3.59
CA GLY A 74 -2.09 2.81 3.35
C GLY A 74 -1.45 3.71 4.41
N ILE A 75 -0.11 3.76 4.42
CA ILE A 75 0.67 4.44 5.46
C ILE A 75 0.27 5.91 5.63
N ASP A 76 0.15 6.66 4.55
CA ASP A 76 -0.16 8.10 4.62
C ASP A 76 -1.50 8.33 5.33
N LYS A 77 -2.56 7.67 4.88
CA LYS A 77 -3.90 7.80 5.47
C LYS A 77 -3.93 7.37 6.94
N THR A 78 -3.25 6.27 7.27
CA THR A 78 -3.14 5.79 8.66
C THR A 78 -2.44 6.83 9.54
N PHE A 79 -1.29 7.34 9.09
CA PHE A 79 -0.54 8.38 9.79
C PHE A 79 -1.34 9.68 9.94
N TYR A 80 -1.94 10.17 8.86
CA TYR A 80 -2.76 11.40 8.88
C TYR A 80 -3.97 11.29 9.82
N SER A 81 -4.55 10.10 9.95
CA SER A 81 -5.69 9.86 10.84
C SER A 81 -5.26 9.82 12.31
N ILE A 82 -4.14 9.17 12.61
CA ILE A 82 -3.61 9.06 13.98
C ILE A 82 -3.05 10.40 14.45
N ARG A 83 -2.27 11.10 13.60
CA ARG A 83 -1.59 12.35 13.97
C ARG A 83 -2.57 13.47 14.33
N GLN A 84 -3.83 13.40 13.92
CA GLN A 84 -4.81 14.43 14.29
C GLN A 84 -5.09 14.45 15.80
N LYS A 85 -4.96 13.31 16.49
CA LYS A 85 -5.33 13.16 17.91
C LYS A 85 -4.17 12.73 18.79
N TYR A 86 -3.19 12.02 18.23
CA TYR A 86 -2.18 11.32 18.99
C TYR A 86 -0.77 11.69 18.56
N PHE A 87 0.16 11.52 19.50
CA PHE A 87 1.58 11.72 19.27
C PHE A 87 2.39 10.69 20.05
N TRP A 88 3.49 10.24 19.43
CA TRP A 88 4.64 9.67 20.11
C TRP A 88 5.90 9.87 19.23
N PRO A 89 7.11 9.82 19.81
CA PRO A 89 8.34 9.92 19.06
C PRO A 89 8.45 8.82 18.01
N ASN A 90 8.97 9.14 16.82
CA ASN A 90 9.14 8.21 15.70
C ASN A 90 7.84 7.54 15.19
N MET A 91 6.68 8.14 15.47
CA MET A 91 5.36 7.60 15.07
C MET A 91 5.27 7.20 13.60
N PHE A 92 5.75 8.03 12.66
CA PHE A 92 5.71 7.68 11.24
C PHE A 92 6.50 6.40 10.92
N LYS A 93 7.71 6.26 11.48
CA LYS A 93 8.57 5.09 11.25
C LYS A 93 7.95 3.83 11.83
N GLU A 94 7.40 3.91 13.05
CA GLU A 94 6.72 2.78 13.68
C GLU A 94 5.48 2.34 12.88
N LEU A 95 4.66 3.30 12.43
CA LEU A 95 3.49 3.03 11.59
C LEU A 95 3.88 2.47 10.22
N TYR A 96 4.95 2.98 9.60
CA TYR A 96 5.46 2.50 8.32
C TYR A 96 5.85 1.03 8.42
N ASN A 97 6.60 0.66 9.46
CA ASN A 97 6.99 -0.72 9.69
C ASN A 97 5.77 -1.63 9.92
N TYR A 98 4.78 -1.17 10.69
CA TYR A 98 3.56 -1.94 10.93
C TYR A 98 2.76 -2.18 9.64
N VAL A 99 2.49 -1.12 8.87
CA VAL A 99 1.70 -1.22 7.62
C VAL A 99 2.44 -2.05 6.57
N THR A 100 3.76 -1.92 6.45
CA THR A 100 4.56 -2.68 5.47
C THR A 100 4.73 -4.14 5.85
N THR A 101 4.58 -4.52 7.12
CA THR A 101 4.64 -5.92 7.58
C THR A 101 3.26 -6.56 7.77
N CYS A 102 2.17 -5.82 7.52
CA CYS A 102 0.81 -6.30 7.65
C CYS A 102 0.49 -7.43 6.66
N VAL A 103 0.25 -8.64 7.17
CA VAL A 103 0.01 -9.85 6.36
C VAL A 103 -1.19 -9.70 5.41
N PRO A 104 -2.37 -9.20 5.84
CA PRO A 104 -3.48 -8.93 4.92
C PRO A 104 -3.12 -7.97 3.78
N CYS A 105 -2.37 -6.90 4.06
CA CYS A 105 -1.93 -5.94 3.04
C CYS A 105 -0.96 -6.58 2.04
N GLN A 106 0.06 -7.29 2.54
CA GLN A 106 1.09 -7.92 1.70
C GLN A 106 0.52 -9.05 0.84
N SER A 107 -0.43 -9.82 1.37
CA SER A 107 -1.08 -10.89 0.59
C SER A 107 -1.88 -10.37 -0.61
N ARG A 108 -2.40 -9.14 -0.53
CA ARG A 108 -3.15 -8.49 -1.62
C ARG A 108 -2.24 -7.72 -2.58
N ASN A 109 -1.16 -7.14 -2.06
CA ASN A 109 -0.21 -6.37 -2.84
C ASN A 109 0.82 -7.31 -3.48
N LEU A 110 0.35 -8.13 -4.43
CA LEU A 110 1.21 -8.84 -5.35
C LEU A 110 1.86 -7.80 -6.27
N GLN A 111 2.95 -7.16 -5.82
CA GLN A 111 3.86 -6.47 -6.72
C GLN A 111 4.36 -7.49 -7.73
N LYS A 112 3.63 -7.63 -8.83
CA LYS A 112 4.06 -8.41 -9.98
C LYS A 112 5.28 -7.65 -10.49
N VAL A 113 6.48 -8.13 -10.15
CA VAL A 113 7.70 -7.78 -10.86
C VAL A 113 7.43 -8.22 -12.29
N ARG A 114 6.97 -7.27 -13.12
CA ARG A 114 6.82 -7.51 -14.54
C ARG A 114 8.23 -7.63 -15.07
N ALA A 115 8.59 -8.79 -15.58
CA ALA A 115 9.82 -8.93 -16.34
C ALA A 115 9.84 -7.86 -17.44
N PRO A 116 11.00 -7.27 -17.75
CA PRO A 116 11.13 -6.38 -18.90
C PRO A 116 10.58 -7.07 -20.15
N ILE A 117 9.92 -6.30 -21.03
CA ILE A 117 9.52 -6.81 -22.34
C ILE A 117 10.78 -7.30 -23.05
N GLN A 118 10.77 -8.55 -23.50
CA GLN A 118 11.87 -9.13 -24.26
C GLN A 118 11.55 -9.08 -25.75
N GLU A 119 12.56 -8.79 -26.56
CA GLU A 119 12.45 -8.91 -28.01
C GLU A 119 12.26 -10.37 -28.39
N THR A 120 11.31 -10.63 -29.28
CA THR A 120 11.13 -11.97 -29.85
C THR A 120 12.13 -12.15 -30.99
N LYS A 121 12.98 -13.18 -30.92
CA LYS A 121 13.95 -13.47 -31.98
C LYS A 121 13.24 -13.87 -33.26
N ILE A 122 13.67 -13.29 -34.38
CA ILE A 122 13.21 -13.71 -35.71
C ILE A 122 13.67 -15.17 -35.94
N PRO A 123 12.80 -16.08 -36.42
CA PRO A 123 13.17 -17.45 -36.73
C PRO A 123 14.28 -17.54 -37.80
N PRO A 124 14.97 -18.68 -37.96
CA PRO A 124 16.08 -18.81 -38.92
C PRO A 124 15.66 -18.98 -40.38
N TYR A 125 14.44 -19.45 -40.66
CA TYR A 125 13.95 -19.70 -42.02
C TYR A 125 12.40 -19.72 -42.05
N LEU A 126 11.84 -19.65 -43.26
CA LEU A 126 10.40 -19.66 -43.54
C LEU A 126 9.69 -20.84 -42.85
N PHE A 127 8.51 -20.58 -42.28
CA PHE A 127 7.64 -21.56 -41.63
C PHE A 127 8.26 -22.28 -40.43
N CYS A 128 9.41 -21.83 -39.92
CA CYS A 128 10.05 -22.39 -38.74
C CYS A 128 9.22 -22.14 -37.47
N HIS A 129 8.67 -20.92 -37.33
CA HIS A 129 7.70 -20.60 -36.29
C HIS A 129 6.51 -19.86 -36.89
N VAL A 130 5.31 -20.28 -36.52
CA VAL A 130 4.05 -19.64 -36.92
C VAL A 130 3.32 -19.11 -35.69
N GLY A 131 2.89 -17.85 -35.76
CA GLY A 131 1.95 -17.27 -34.80
C GLY A 131 0.54 -17.64 -35.21
N VAL A 132 -0.27 -18.15 -34.29
CA VAL A 132 -1.67 -18.50 -34.53
C VAL A 132 -2.53 -17.81 -33.49
N ASP A 133 -3.55 -17.08 -33.94
CA ASP A 133 -4.51 -16.43 -33.04
C ASP A 133 -5.95 -16.54 -33.58
N PHE A 134 -6.92 -16.50 -32.66
CA PHE A 134 -8.34 -16.55 -32.99
C PHE A 134 -9.03 -15.24 -32.65
N SER A 135 -9.58 -14.59 -33.67
CA SER A 135 -10.44 -13.43 -33.50
C SER A 135 -11.93 -13.82 -33.53
N GLY A 136 -12.72 -13.24 -32.62
CA GLY A 136 -14.16 -13.45 -32.49
C GLY A 136 -14.63 -13.83 -31.07
N PRO A 137 -15.93 -14.11 -30.88
CA PRO A 137 -16.89 -14.46 -31.93
C PRO A 137 -17.46 -13.26 -32.70
N TYR A 138 -17.70 -13.47 -33.99
CA TYR A 138 -18.38 -12.58 -34.94
C TYR A 138 -19.82 -13.06 -35.20
N PRO A 139 -20.66 -12.26 -35.90
CA PRO A 139 -21.94 -12.74 -36.38
C PRO A 139 -21.81 -14.03 -37.18
N THR A 140 -22.69 -14.99 -36.92
CA THR A 140 -22.65 -16.30 -37.54
C THR A 140 -23.01 -16.20 -39.02
N THR A 141 -22.16 -16.75 -39.88
CA THR A 141 -22.43 -16.83 -41.32
C THR A 141 -23.42 -17.94 -41.62
N MET A 142 -23.91 -18.00 -42.87
CA MET A 142 -24.79 -19.09 -43.34
C MET A 142 -24.12 -20.47 -43.25
N SER A 143 -22.79 -20.52 -43.23
CA SER A 143 -22.00 -21.75 -43.07
C SER A 143 -21.56 -21.97 -41.62
N GLU A 144 -22.26 -21.37 -40.65
CA GLU A 144 -22.06 -21.51 -39.21
C GLU A 144 -20.70 -21.01 -38.68
N ASN A 145 -19.93 -20.30 -39.50
CA ASN A 145 -18.64 -19.74 -39.08
C ASN A 145 -18.84 -18.47 -38.25
N ARG A 146 -18.05 -18.34 -37.18
CA ARG A 146 -18.14 -17.22 -36.24
C ARG A 146 -16.78 -16.79 -35.69
N TYR A 147 -15.68 -17.38 -36.14
CA TYR A 147 -14.32 -16.99 -35.78
C TYR A 147 -13.46 -16.88 -37.04
N ILE A 148 -12.38 -16.11 -36.93
CA ILE A 148 -11.30 -16.08 -37.90
C ILE A 148 -10.06 -16.61 -37.19
N ILE A 149 -9.43 -17.64 -37.74
CA ILE A 149 -8.08 -18.04 -37.35
C ILE A 149 -7.10 -17.29 -38.24
N GLY A 150 -6.21 -16.50 -37.62
CA GLY A 150 -5.10 -15.84 -38.28
C GLY A 150 -3.82 -16.63 -38.05
N ILE A 151 -3.06 -16.87 -39.10
CA ILE A 151 -1.78 -17.55 -39.08
C ILE A 151 -0.75 -16.61 -39.68
N ILE A 152 0.38 -16.40 -39.02
CA ILE A 152 1.47 -15.58 -39.54
C ILE A 152 2.80 -16.34 -39.45
N ASP A 153 3.53 -16.41 -40.55
CA ASP A 153 4.93 -16.85 -40.51
C ASP A 153 5.78 -15.78 -39.83
N LEU A 154 6.41 -16.11 -38.70
CA LEU A 154 7.16 -15.14 -37.90
C LEU A 154 8.52 -14.76 -38.52
N TYR A 155 8.95 -15.45 -39.58
CA TYR A 155 10.14 -15.07 -40.35
C TYR A 155 9.83 -13.96 -41.36
N SER A 156 8.87 -14.23 -42.26
CA SER A 156 8.54 -13.33 -43.39
C SER A 156 7.44 -12.32 -43.07
N GLY A 157 6.65 -12.55 -42.03
CA GLY A 157 5.41 -11.82 -41.76
C GLY A 157 4.25 -12.19 -42.69
N TRP A 158 4.36 -13.28 -43.45
CA TRP A 158 3.32 -13.74 -44.38
C TRP A 158 2.04 -14.15 -43.63
N PRO A 159 0.88 -13.51 -43.89
CA PRO A 159 -0.36 -13.82 -43.20
C PRO A 159 -1.29 -14.74 -44.00
N GLU A 160 -1.95 -15.65 -43.32
CA GLU A 160 -3.10 -16.43 -43.79
C GLU A 160 -4.27 -16.31 -42.81
N ALA A 161 -5.50 -16.38 -43.32
CA ALA A 161 -6.68 -16.30 -42.47
C ALA A 161 -7.78 -17.24 -42.98
N PHE A 162 -8.44 -17.94 -42.07
CA PHE A 162 -9.54 -18.86 -42.38
C PHE A 162 -10.73 -18.62 -41.45
N ASN A 163 -11.94 -18.78 -41.97
CA ASN A 163 -13.17 -18.72 -41.18
C ASN A 163 -13.49 -20.10 -40.58
N VAL A 164 -13.81 -20.14 -39.28
CA VAL A 164 -14.13 -21.39 -38.56
C VAL A 164 -15.34 -21.24 -37.62
N ALA A 165 -16.04 -22.35 -37.38
CA ALA A 165 -17.22 -22.40 -36.52
C ALA A 165 -16.87 -22.38 -35.02
N THR A 166 -15.72 -22.94 -34.63
CA THR A 166 -15.31 -23.07 -33.22
C THR A 166 -13.83 -22.75 -33.01
N LYS A 167 -13.43 -22.43 -31.77
CA LYS A 167 -12.02 -22.31 -31.36
C LYS A 167 -11.45 -23.68 -30.98
N ALA A 168 -11.60 -24.67 -31.85
CA ALA A 168 -11.09 -26.02 -31.63
C ALA A 168 -10.18 -26.44 -32.78
N LEU A 169 -9.09 -27.14 -32.45
CA LEU A 169 -8.28 -27.88 -33.41
C LEU A 169 -8.97 -29.22 -33.66
N THR A 170 -9.88 -29.27 -34.63
CA THR A 170 -10.34 -30.56 -35.15
C THR A 170 -9.31 -31.03 -36.19
N MET A 171 -8.51 -32.02 -35.81
CA MET A 171 -7.74 -32.86 -36.75
C MET A 171 -8.68 -33.79 -37.52
#